data_AF-A0A2R5FPQ0-F1
#
_entry.id   AF-A0A2R5FPQ0-F1
#
_cell.length_a   1.000
_cell.length_b   1.000
_cell.length_c   1.000
_cell.angle_alpha   90.00
_cell.angle_beta   90.00
_cell.angle_gamma   90.00
#
_symmetry.space_group_name_H-M   'P 1'
#
loop_
_entity.id
_entity.type
_entity.pdbx_description
1 polymer ?
#
loop_
_entity_poly.entity_id
_entity_poly.type
_entity_poly.pdbx_seq_one_letter_code
_entity_poly.pdbx_strand_id
1 'polypeptide(L)'
;MVKVIYLLLCVLGFLLPYSQFVPFILEHGLDIKLFFEQLFANRISGFFGMDVIVSSLVLWTFVFWEGTRLKMQNLWVYIACNLLVGVSLGLPLFLLMRERQLEQQAETLGY
;
A
#
# COMPACT_ATOMS: atom_id res chain seq x y z
N MET A 1 -11.81 11.97 -12.69
CA MET A 1 -11.16 12.76 -11.63
C MET A 1 -10.55 11.88 -10.53
N VAL A 2 -11.24 10.83 -10.07
CA VAL A 2 -10.81 9.99 -8.95
C VAL A 2 -9.45 9.27 -9.20
N LYS A 3 -9.20 8.77 -10.42
CA LYS A 3 -7.88 8.22 -10.82
C LYS A 3 -6.69 9.15 -10.58
N VAL A 4 -6.85 10.46 -10.82
CA VAL A 4 -5.78 11.45 -10.60
C VAL A 4 -5.48 11.56 -9.12
N ILE A 5 -6.52 11.53 -8.27
CA ILE A 5 -6.36 11.51 -6.82
C ILE A 5 -5.62 10.24 -6.39
N TYR A 6 -5.98 9.08 -6.92
CA TYR A 6 -5.27 7.82 -6.60
C TYR A 6 -3.81 7.84 -7.05
N LEU A 7 -3.50 8.43 -8.21
CA LEU A 7 -2.12 8.61 -8.65
C LEU A 7 -1.34 9.53 -7.72
N LEU A 8 -1.92 10.67 -7.31
CA LEU A 8 -1.29 11.57 -6.34
C LEU A 8 -1.06 10.87 -4.99
N LEU A 9 -2.05 10.09 -4.52
CA LEU A 9 -1.93 9.30 -3.31
C LEU A 9 -0.86 8.20 -3.42
N CYS A 10 -0.68 7.57 -4.58
CA CYS A 10 0.43 6.65 -4.82
C CYS A 10 1.78 7.37 -4.71
N VAL A 11 1.92 8.54 -5.34
CA VAL A 11 3.17 9.31 -5.31
C VAL A 11 3.49 9.74 -3.87
N LEU A 12 2.52 10.27 -3.14
CA LEU A 12 2.68 10.63 -1.73
C LEU A 12 2.97 9.39 -0.86
N GLY A 13 2.24 8.30 -1.10
CA GLY A 13 2.38 7.05 -0.38
C GLY A 13 3.71 6.35 -0.61
N PHE A 14 4.43 6.66 -1.68
CA PHE A 14 5.80 6.21 -1.95
C PHE A 14 6.84 7.20 -1.39
N LEU A 15 6.70 8.49 -1.71
CA LEU A 15 7.69 9.51 -1.36
C LEU A 15 7.79 9.71 0.15
N LEU A 16 6.66 9.73 0.87
CA LEU A 16 6.67 10.02 2.30
C LEU A 16 7.40 8.91 3.09
N PRO A 17 7.08 7.60 2.96
CA PRO A 17 7.81 6.57 3.67
C PRO A 17 9.29 6.50 3.25
N TYR A 18 9.59 6.59 1.95
CA TYR A 18 10.97 6.54 1.47
C TYR A 18 11.80 7.74 1.93
N SER A 19 11.19 8.92 2.08
CA SER A 19 11.89 10.10 2.61
C SER A 19 12.41 9.89 4.04
N GLN A 20 11.77 9.03 4.83
CA GLN A 20 12.19 8.71 6.19
C GLN A 20 13.07 7.45 6.23
N PHE A 21 12.77 6.47 5.37
CA PHE A 21 13.47 5.19 5.34
C PHE A 21 14.86 5.28 4.70
N VAL A 22 15.04 6.09 3.66
CA VAL A 22 16.34 6.24 2.97
C VAL A 22 17.41 6.87 3.89
N PRO A 23 17.16 7.98 4.60
CA PRO A 23 18.12 8.52 5.56
C PRO A 23 18.46 7.52 6.66
N PHE A 24 17.47 6.79 7.17
CA PHE A 24 17.69 5.76 8.19
C PHE A 24 18.69 4.69 7.71
N ILE A 25 18.51 4.17 6.48
CA ILE A 25 19.45 3.20 5.89
C ILE A 25 20.84 3.82 5.66
N LEU A 26 20.91 5.08 5.23
CA LEU A 26 22.19 5.75 5.00
C LEU A 26 22.98 5.96 6.30
N GLU A 27 22.29 6.25 7.41
CA GLU A 27 22.91 6.49 8.71
C GLU A 27 23.23 5.20 9.48
N HIS A 28 22.35 4.21 9.44
CA HIS A 28 22.41 3.02 10.31
C HIS A 28 22.63 1.71 9.54
N GLY A 29 22.56 1.72 8.21
CA GLY A 29 22.53 0.52 7.38
C GLY A 29 21.18 -0.19 7.39
N LEU A 30 21.14 -1.42 6.84
CA LEU A 30 19.96 -2.28 6.92
C LEU A 30 19.82 -2.94 8.31
N ASP A 31 19.80 -2.13 9.38
CA ASP A 31 19.62 -2.62 10.74
C ASP A 31 18.12 -2.74 11.08
N ILE A 32 17.55 -3.89 10.70
CA ILE A 32 16.15 -4.24 10.98
C ILE A 32 15.88 -4.24 12.49
N LYS A 33 16.85 -4.64 13.32
CA LYS A 33 16.65 -4.71 14.77
C LYS A 33 16.48 -3.31 15.35
N LEU A 34 17.34 -2.37 14.95
CA LEU A 34 17.25 -0.97 15.35
C LEU A 34 15.96 -0.31 14.84
N PHE A 35 15.51 -0.65 13.63
CA PHE A 35 14.25 -0.16 13.08
C PHE A 35 13.06 -0.53 13.98
N PHE A 36 12.98 -1.79 14.42
CA PHE A 36 11.94 -2.24 15.33
C PHE A 36 12.07 -1.62 16.73
N GLU A 37 13.28 -1.46 17.25
CA GLU A 37 13.51 -0.74 18.51
C GLU A 37 12.98 0.70 18.45
N GLN A 38 13.24 1.42 17.36
CA GLN A 38 12.77 2.80 17.16
C GLN A 38 11.26 2.86 16.90
N LEU A 39 10.72 1.93 16.12
CA LEU A 39 9.27 1.85 15.82
C LEU A 39 8.45 1.61 17.08
N PHE A 40 8.99 0.85 18.04
CA PHE A 40 8.33 0.56 19.33
C PHE A 40 8.97 1.30 20.51
N ALA A 41 9.78 2.34 20.26
CA ALA A 41 10.48 3.08 21.32
C ALA A 41 9.53 3.79 22.29
N ASN A 42 8.34 4.17 21.82
CA ASN A 42 7.31 4.80 22.64
C ASN A 42 5.92 4.25 22.30
N ARG A 43 4.96 4.48 23.20
CA ARG A 43 3.58 3.96 23.08
C ARG A 43 2.86 4.47 21.82
N ILE A 44 3.17 5.68 21.37
CA ILE A 44 2.51 6.31 20.22
C ILE A 44 3.05 5.72 18.92
N SER A 45 4.37 5.63 18.76
CA SER A 45 5.03 4.98 17.63
C SER A 45 4.62 3.52 17.53
N GLY A 46 4.54 2.79 18.65
CA GLY A 46 4.04 1.43 18.68
C GLY A 46 2.57 1.32 18.25
N PHE A 47 1.71 2.27 18.64
CA PHE A 47 0.32 2.34 18.16
C PHE A 47 0.27 2.51 16.64
N PHE A 48 1.05 3.44 16.07
CA PHE A 48 1.13 3.60 14.61
C PHE A 48 1.66 2.35 13.91
N GLY A 49 2.70 1.71 14.45
CA GLY A 49 3.24 0.46 13.90
C GLY A 49 2.20 -0.66 13.88
N MET A 50 1.46 -0.83 14.99
CA MET A 50 0.38 -1.82 15.07
C MET A 50 -0.79 -1.49 14.13
N ASP A 51 -1.19 -0.22 14.03
CA ASP A 51 -2.23 0.24 13.11
C ASP A 51 -1.87 -0.05 11.64
N VAL A 52 -0.61 0.15 11.26
CA VAL A 52 -0.11 -0.20 9.91
C VAL A 52 -0.16 -1.71 9.67
N ILE A 53 0.23 -2.53 10.65
CA ILE A 53 0.16 -4.00 10.54
C ILE A 53 -1.29 -4.46 10.35
N VAL A 54 -2.21 -3.96 11.16
CA VAL A 54 -3.64 -4.31 11.07
C VAL A 54 -4.21 -3.83 9.74
N SER A 55 -3.93 -2.59 9.34
CA SER A 55 -4.36 -2.02 8.05
C SER A 55 -3.81 -2.81 6.86
N SER A 56 -2.58 -3.30 6.95
CA SER A 56 -1.95 -4.17 5.95
C SER A 56 -2.69 -5.51 5.83
N LEU A 57 -3.06 -6.15 6.95
CA LEU A 57 -3.84 -7.38 6.92
C LEU A 57 -5.23 -7.16 6.30
N VAL A 58 -5.91 -6.08 6.69
CA VAL A 58 -7.20 -5.68 6.11
C VAL A 58 -7.06 -5.45 4.60
N LEU A 59 -6.00 -4.76 4.16
CA LEU A 59 -5.71 -4.55 2.74
C LEU A 59 -5.53 -5.88 2.01
N TRP A 60 -4.79 -6.84 2.57
CA TRP A 60 -4.60 -8.15 1.93
C TRP A 60 -5.94 -8.86 1.75
N THR A 61 -6.76 -8.94 2.80
CA THR A 61 -8.10 -9.53 2.72
C THR A 61 -8.95 -8.83 1.67
N PHE A 62 -8.91 -7.49 1.62
CA PHE A 62 -9.65 -6.70 0.64
C PHE A 62 -9.19 -6.96 -0.81
N VAL A 63 -7.87 -6.98 -1.05
CA VAL A 63 -7.27 -7.27 -2.36
C VAL A 63 -7.66 -8.66 -2.84
N PHE A 64 -7.59 -9.68 -1.98
CA PHE A 64 -7.98 -11.04 -2.36
C PHE A 64 -9.48 -11.16 -2.64
N TRP A 65 -10.33 -10.60 -1.77
CA TRP A 65 -11.78 -10.70 -1.90
C TRP A 65 -12.30 -9.97 -3.15
N GLU A 66 -11.96 -8.68 -3.30
CA GLU A 66 -12.43 -7.86 -4.42
C GLU A 66 -11.70 -8.24 -5.72
N GLY A 67 -10.41 -8.56 -5.63
CA GLY A 67 -9.61 -8.99 -6.78
C GLY A 67 -10.12 -10.28 -7.42
N THR A 68 -10.53 -11.25 -6.60
CA THR A 68 -11.16 -12.50 -7.09
C THR A 68 -12.53 -12.22 -7.70
N ARG A 69 -13.33 -11.35 -7.07
CA ARG A 69 -14.66 -10.95 -7.58
C ARG A 69 -14.58 -10.29 -8.95
N LEU A 70 -13.62 -9.41 -9.15
CA LEU A 70 -13.41 -8.67 -10.40
C LEU A 70 -12.57 -9.44 -11.44
N LYS A 71 -12.17 -10.68 -11.14
CA LYS A 71 -11.27 -11.52 -11.97
C LYS A 71 -9.97 -10.81 -12.35
N MET A 72 -9.45 -9.98 -11.45
CA MET A 72 -8.22 -9.23 -11.69
C MET A 72 -7.02 -10.19 -11.65
N GLN A 73 -6.12 -10.05 -12.63
CA GLN A 73 -4.87 -10.80 -12.66
C GLN A 73 -3.80 -10.12 -11.79
N ASN A 74 -2.83 -10.90 -11.30
CA ASN A 74 -1.64 -10.42 -10.59
C ASN A 74 -1.89 -9.72 -9.24
N LEU A 75 -2.82 -10.23 -8.42
CA LEU A 75 -3.10 -9.70 -7.07
C LEU A 75 -1.87 -9.63 -6.15
N TRP A 76 -0.89 -10.50 -6.39
CA TRP A 76 0.40 -10.53 -5.69
C TRP A 76 1.18 -9.21 -5.80
N VAL A 77 0.99 -8.42 -6.86
CA VAL A 77 1.68 -7.13 -7.03
C VAL A 77 1.26 -6.15 -5.94
N TYR A 78 -0.01 -6.10 -5.57
CA TYR A 78 -0.48 -5.18 -4.52
C TYR A 78 0.04 -5.58 -3.14
N ILE A 79 0.17 -6.88 -2.89
CA ILE A 79 0.76 -7.42 -1.66
C ILE A 79 2.26 -7.08 -1.63
N ALA A 80 2.97 -7.25 -2.75
CA ALA A 80 4.37 -6.87 -2.87
C ALA A 80 4.57 -5.36 -2.67
N CYS A 81 3.75 -4.50 -3.29
CA CYS A 81 3.80 -3.06 -3.08
C CYS A 81 3.54 -2.67 -1.62
N ASN A 82 2.59 -3.34 -0.96
CA ASN A 82 2.32 -3.13 0.45
C ASN A 82 3.51 -3.57 1.34
N LEU A 83 4.19 -4.65 1.01
CA LEU A 83 5.37 -5.11 1.76
C LEU A 83 6.61 -4.25 1.52
N LEU A 84 6.81 -3.77 0.28
CA LEU A 84 8.00 -2.98 -0.09
C LEU A 84 7.89 -1.52 0.34
N VAL A 85 6.68 -0.96 0.37
CA VAL A 85 6.47 0.48 0.57
C VAL A 85 5.51 0.76 1.72
N GLY A 86 4.46 -0.06 1.87
CA GLY A 86 3.43 0.10 2.89
C GLY A 86 2.02 0.19 2.32
N VAL A 87 1.05 0.22 3.24
CA VAL A 87 -0.39 0.34 2.95
C VAL A 87 -0.69 1.61 2.14
N SER A 88 0.10 2.67 2.37
CA SER A 88 -0.02 3.98 1.71
C SER A 88 0.14 3.94 0.20
N LEU A 89 0.93 3.01 -0.35
CA LEU A 89 1.04 2.79 -1.79
C LEU A 89 0.15 1.65 -2.27
N GLY A 90 0.10 0.55 -1.50
CA GLY A 90 -0.63 -0.66 -1.90
C GLY A 90 -2.13 -0.40 -2.11
N LEU A 91 -2.76 0.36 -1.22
CA LEU A 91 -4.19 0.68 -1.29
C LEU A 91 -4.56 1.56 -2.50
N PRO A 92 -3.96 2.75 -2.72
CA PRO A 92 -4.32 3.58 -3.86
C PRO A 92 -3.99 2.92 -5.21
N LEU A 93 -2.92 2.11 -5.27
CA LEU A 93 -2.59 1.36 -6.47
C LEU A 93 -3.67 0.32 -6.82
N PHE A 94 -4.16 -0.39 -5.80
CA PHE A 94 -5.26 -1.35 -5.98
C PHE A 94 -6.54 -0.63 -6.42
N LEU A 95 -6.90 0.49 -5.79
CA LEU A 95 -8.08 1.27 -6.15
C LEU A 95 -8.01 1.80 -7.59
N LEU A 96 -6.84 2.26 -8.03
CA LEU A 96 -6.63 2.73 -9.40
C LEU A 96 -6.87 1.60 -10.42
N MET A 97 -6.30 0.41 -10.19
CA MET A 97 -6.48 -0.71 -11.13
C MET A 97 -7.91 -1.26 -11.11
N ARG A 98 -8.54 -1.29 -9.93
CA ARG A 98 -9.95 -1.64 -9.77
C ARG A 98 -10.85 -0.72 -10.60
N GLU A 99 -10.63 0.58 -10.55
CA GLU A 99 -11.42 1.56 -11.32
C GLU A 99 -11.27 1.32 -12.84
N ARG A 100 -10.06 1.01 -13.31
CA ARG A 100 -9.80 0.68 -14.73
C ARG A 100 -10.50 -0.62 -15.15
N GLN A 101 -10.53 -1.63 -14.30
CA GLN A 101 -11.20 -2.91 -14.60
C GLN A 101 -12.73 -2.76 -14.66
N LEU A 102 -13.30 -1.96 -13.76
CA LEU A 102 -14.74 -1.67 -13.76
C LEU A 102 -15.18 -0.92 -15.03
N GLU A 103 -14.40 0.07 -15.48
CA GLU A 103 -14.67 0.77 -16.73
C GLU A 103 -14.56 -0.16 -17.95
N GLN A 104 -13.54 -1.02 -18.01
CA GLN A 104 -13.39 -1.99 -19.10
C GLN A 104 -14.58 -2.96 -19.17
N GLN A 105 -15.07 -3.43 -18.02
CA GLN A 105 -16.27 -4.26 -17.96
C GLN A 105 -17.52 -3.50 -18.41
N ALA A 106 -17.65 -2.22 -18.03
CA ALA A 106 -18.77 -1.38 -18.45
C ALA A 106 -18.75 -1.11 -19.98
N GLU A 107 -17.59 -0.78 -20.55
CA GLU A 107 -17.42 -0.61 -22.00
C GLU A 107 -17.70 -1.92 -22.77
N THR A 108 -17.26 -3.07 -22.23
CA THR A 108 -17.53 -4.38 -22.84
C THR A 108 -19.02 -4.76 -22.80
N LEU A 109 -19.76 -4.27 -21.80
CA LEU A 109 -21.19 -4.52 -21.63
C LEU A 109 -22.08 -3.54 -22.44
N GLY A 110 -21.50 -2.60 -23.18
CA GLY A 110 -22.20 -1.83 -24.21
C GLY A 110 -23.18 -0.78 -23.69
N TYR A 111 -22.68 0.18 -22.90
CA TYR A 111 -23.30 1.50 -22.77
C TYR A 111 -22.45 2.56 -23.46
#